data_AF-A0A0W0FDG8-F1
#
_entry.id   AF-A0A0W0FDG8-F1
#
_cell.length_a   1.000
_cell.length_b   1.000
_cell.length_c   1.000
_cell.angle_alpha   90.00
_cell.angle_beta   90.00
_cell.angle_gamma   90.00
#
_symmetry.space_group_name_H-M   'P 1'
#
loop_
_entity.id
_entity.type
_entity.pdbx_description
1 polymer ?
#
loop_
_entity_poly.entity_id
_entity_poly.type
_entity_poly.pdbx_seq_one_letter_code
_entity_poly.pdbx_strand_id
1 'polypeptide(L)'
;MANKLSEGRVFIVGDAAHIHSSSGGQGIISCLQDIMNLSWKLGLVERGFSPLSLLDTYDQERLPVIAEMLKVSTGILDRVMSNRFALADAGAPDIRQFGVNYRWSSIVVDVNVNGGSVSTYGAPRGDVHAGDRAPDSSDLIDVKNGGKTTSIFELLTCSKHTALVFVEDLEEAAPFIRTLEEYPSATCNLALIFPRGTAVPDTHDCLAFHDSRGYAYRHYLAYGGPKVVVVRPDGVVGAVCKSTEGLKEYRIKIFAS
;
A
#
# COMPACT_ATOMS: atom_id res chain seq x y z
N MET A 1 -1.25 7.96 24.36
CA MET A 1 -1.76 6.90 23.47
C MET A 1 -2.07 5.66 24.29
N ALA A 2 -3.05 4.87 23.86
CA ALA A 2 -3.26 3.52 24.34
C ALA A 2 -2.04 2.63 23.99
N ASN A 3 -1.84 1.56 24.75
CA ASN A 3 -0.80 0.55 24.51
C ASN A 3 -1.29 -0.62 23.63
N LYS A 4 -2.60 -0.67 23.35
CA LYS A 4 -3.25 -1.57 22.38
C LYS A 4 -4.36 -0.81 21.68
N LEU A 5 -4.56 -1.09 20.40
CA LEU A 5 -5.63 -0.52 19.56
C LEU A 5 -6.81 -1.46 19.38
N SER A 6 -6.67 -2.72 19.79
CA SER A 6 -7.74 -3.71 19.74
C SER A 6 -7.66 -4.70 20.90
N GLU A 7 -8.83 -5.18 21.33
CA GLU A 7 -8.97 -6.28 22.27
C GLU A 7 -10.24 -7.08 21.95
N GLY A 8 -10.04 -8.34 21.55
CA GLY A 8 -11.14 -9.19 21.08
C GLY A 8 -11.84 -8.61 19.85
N ARG A 9 -13.10 -8.20 20.00
CA ARG A 9 -13.92 -7.60 18.93
C ARG A 9 -14.05 -6.08 19.05
N VAL A 10 -13.33 -5.46 19.97
CA VAL A 10 -13.38 -4.02 20.23
C VAL A 10 -12.12 -3.36 19.65
N PHE A 11 -12.32 -2.30 18.88
CA PHE A 11 -11.28 -1.53 18.23
C PHE A 11 -11.42 -0.05 18.61
N ILE A 12 -10.30 0.64 18.81
CA ILE A 12 -10.26 2.08 19.04
C ILE A 12 -9.45 2.75 17.93
N VAL A 13 -9.91 3.90 17.45
CA VAL A 13 -9.29 4.67 16.36
C VAL A 13 -9.22 6.14 16.75
N GLY A 14 -8.28 6.88 16.15
CA GLY A 14 -8.19 8.33 16.32
C GLY A 14 -8.04 8.79 17.77
N ASP A 15 -8.74 9.86 18.17
CA ASP A 15 -8.63 10.47 19.50
C ASP A 15 -8.92 9.51 20.67
N ALA A 16 -9.71 8.46 20.45
CA ALA A 16 -9.93 7.42 21.45
C ALA A 16 -8.67 6.58 21.70
N ALA A 17 -7.79 6.46 20.71
CA ALA A 17 -6.54 5.71 20.77
C ALA A 17 -5.33 6.60 21.08
N HIS A 18 -5.28 7.81 20.54
CA HIS A 18 -4.16 8.72 20.70
C HIS A 18 -4.60 10.17 20.63
N ILE A 19 -4.12 10.96 21.59
CA ILE A 19 -4.29 12.41 21.63
C ILE A 19 -2.90 13.02 21.53
N HIS A 20 -2.75 14.01 20.67
CA HIS A 20 -1.50 14.72 20.45
C HIS A 20 -1.72 16.23 20.43
N SER A 21 -0.64 17.00 20.50
CA SER A 21 -0.71 18.46 20.32
C SER A 21 -1.25 18.79 18.92
N SER A 22 -2.02 19.87 18.79
CA SER A 22 -2.41 20.40 17.48
C SER A 22 -1.21 20.90 16.66
N SER A 23 -0.06 21.11 17.30
CA SER A 23 1.21 21.44 16.66
C SER A 23 1.58 20.39 15.61
N GLY A 24 1.42 20.73 14.33
CA GLY A 24 1.68 19.85 13.19
C GLY A 24 0.43 19.39 12.41
N GLY A 25 -0.79 19.66 12.89
CA GLY A 25 -2.02 19.43 12.10
C GLY A 25 -2.34 17.95 11.80
N GLN A 26 -1.89 17.02 12.64
CA GLN A 26 -1.88 15.58 12.33
C GLN A 26 -3.16 14.80 12.71
N GLY A 27 -4.07 15.42 13.49
CA GLY A 27 -5.16 14.71 14.17
C GLY A 27 -6.06 13.97 13.21
N ILE A 28 -6.80 14.73 12.41
CA ILE A 28 -7.74 14.15 11.47
C ILE A 28 -7.07 13.24 10.42
N ILE A 29 -5.84 13.55 10.02
CA ILE A 29 -5.09 12.76 9.02
C ILE A 29 -4.74 11.39 9.60
N SER A 30 -4.27 11.32 10.85
CA SER A 30 -3.94 10.05 11.50
C SER A 30 -5.20 9.23 11.78
N CYS A 31 -6.28 9.88 12.26
CA CYS A 31 -7.57 9.22 12.47
C CYS A 31 -8.07 8.55 11.18
N LEU A 32 -7.99 9.24 10.05
CA LEU A 32 -8.41 8.69 8.76
C LEU A 32 -7.54 7.50 8.34
N GLN A 33 -6.22 7.53 8.58
CA GLN A 33 -5.35 6.39 8.30
C GLN A 33 -5.65 5.17 9.18
N ASP A 34 -6.02 5.38 10.45
CA ASP A 34 -6.45 4.29 11.32
C ASP A 34 -7.70 3.61 10.77
N ILE A 35 -8.70 4.41 10.38
CA ILE A 35 -9.95 3.92 9.80
C ILE A 35 -9.69 3.20 8.47
N MET A 36 -8.91 3.80 7.57
CA MET A 36 -8.61 3.20 6.26
C MET A 36 -7.89 1.86 6.42
N ASN A 37 -6.93 1.76 7.35
CA ASN A 37 -6.21 0.52 7.61
C ASN A 37 -7.11 -0.59 8.18
N LEU A 38 -8.03 -0.24 9.10
CA LEU A 38 -8.90 -1.21 9.77
C LEU A 38 -10.09 -1.64 8.91
N SER A 39 -10.69 -0.73 8.14
CA SER A 39 -11.98 -0.93 7.47
C SER A 39 -11.97 -2.08 6.47
N TRP A 40 -10.94 -2.18 5.64
CA TRP A 40 -10.87 -3.26 4.64
C TRP A 40 -10.63 -4.62 5.29
N LYS A 41 -9.85 -4.68 6.38
CA LYS A 41 -9.58 -5.91 7.13
C LYS A 41 -10.87 -6.42 7.77
N LEU A 42 -11.62 -5.53 8.43
CA LEU A 42 -12.94 -5.84 8.97
C LEU A 42 -13.89 -6.33 7.86
N GLY A 43 -13.92 -5.64 6.73
CA GLY A 43 -14.77 -6.00 5.60
C GLY A 43 -14.47 -7.39 5.02
N LEU A 44 -13.20 -7.81 4.97
CA LEU A 44 -12.84 -9.15 4.51
C LEU A 44 -13.18 -10.23 5.55
N VAL A 45 -12.90 -9.99 6.83
CA VAL A 45 -13.19 -10.95 7.91
C VAL A 45 -14.70 -11.16 8.08
N GLU A 46 -15.48 -10.08 8.10
CA GLU A 46 -16.93 -10.15 8.26
C GLU A 46 -17.61 -10.89 7.10
N ARG A 47 -17.05 -10.79 5.89
CA ARG A 47 -17.54 -11.49 4.70
C ARG A 47 -17.02 -12.93 4.59
N GLY A 48 -16.19 -13.39 5.54
CA GLY A 48 -15.63 -14.74 5.55
C GLY A 48 -14.49 -14.96 4.54
N PHE A 49 -13.92 -13.89 3.96
CA PHE A 49 -12.80 -14.00 3.02
C PHE A 49 -11.44 -14.07 3.70
N SER A 50 -11.34 -13.69 4.97
CA SER A 50 -10.07 -13.62 5.71
C SER A 50 -10.21 -14.18 7.12
N PRO A 51 -9.14 -14.76 7.70
CA PRO A 51 -9.15 -15.21 9.08
C PRO A 51 -9.20 -14.04 10.06
N LEU A 52 -9.74 -14.27 11.26
CA LEU A 52 -9.84 -13.24 12.31
C LEU A 52 -8.48 -12.64 12.68
N SER A 53 -7.40 -13.43 12.60
CA SER A 53 -6.02 -13.00 12.87
C SER A 53 -5.53 -11.87 11.95
N LEU A 54 -6.19 -11.62 10.81
CA LEU A 54 -5.91 -10.45 9.99
C LEU A 54 -6.13 -9.15 10.78
N LEU A 55 -7.08 -9.12 11.71
CA LEU A 55 -7.38 -7.92 12.50
C LEU A 55 -6.27 -7.56 13.49
N ASP A 56 -5.49 -8.54 13.96
CA ASP A 56 -4.35 -8.32 14.85
C ASP A 56 -3.28 -7.43 14.19
N THR A 57 -3.23 -7.44 12.85
CA THR A 57 -2.31 -6.61 12.08
C THR A 57 -2.63 -5.11 12.16
N TYR A 58 -3.84 -4.72 12.58
CA TYR A 58 -4.16 -3.31 12.80
C TYR A 58 -3.29 -2.72 13.91
N ASP A 59 -3.18 -3.43 15.04
CA ASP A 59 -2.32 -3.04 16.15
C ASP A 59 -0.83 -3.06 15.71
N GLN A 60 -0.42 -4.16 15.07
CA GLN A 60 0.95 -4.35 14.57
C GLN A 60 1.41 -3.21 13.64
N GLU A 61 0.53 -2.74 12.76
CA GLU A 61 0.86 -1.72 11.76
C GLU A 61 0.74 -0.30 12.31
N ARG A 62 -0.33 0.01 13.04
CA ARG A 62 -0.65 1.40 13.41
C ARG A 62 0.00 1.85 14.71
N LEU A 63 0.18 0.97 15.68
CA LEU A 63 0.73 1.35 16.98
C LEU A 63 2.15 1.95 16.87
N PRO A 64 3.10 1.37 16.10
CA PRO A 64 4.43 1.97 15.93
C PRO A 64 4.39 3.32 15.21
N VAL A 65 3.52 3.48 14.21
CA VAL A 65 3.37 4.72 13.45
C VAL A 65 2.82 5.84 14.34
N ILE A 66 1.79 5.55 15.13
CA ILE A 66 1.22 6.51 16.09
C ILE A 66 2.27 6.93 17.12
N ALA A 67 3.07 5.98 17.63
CA ALA A 67 4.12 6.28 18.59
C ALA A 67 5.20 7.22 18.01
N GLU A 68 5.63 7.01 16.76
CA GLU A 68 6.59 7.90 16.10
C GLU A 68 5.99 9.28 15.80
N MET A 69 4.75 9.34 15.31
CA MET A 69 4.02 10.59 15.10
C MET A 69 3.94 11.43 16.39
N LEU A 70 3.63 10.79 17.52
CA LEU A 70 3.58 11.44 18.82
C LEU A 70 4.93 12.03 19.22
N LYS A 71 6.01 11.24 19.11
CA LYS A 71 7.37 11.71 19.39
C LYS A 71 7.73 12.95 18.56
N VAL A 72 7.39 12.95 17.27
CA VAL A 72 7.59 14.09 16.38
C VAL A 72 6.79 15.31 16.82
N SER A 73 5.49 15.15 17.08
CA SER A 73 4.60 16.25 17.48
C SER A 73 4.99 16.89 18.82
N THR A 74 5.36 16.08 19.81
CA THR A 74 5.87 16.56 21.11
C THR A 74 7.19 17.30 20.94
N GLY A 75 8.12 16.77 20.15
CA GLY A 75 9.37 17.45 19.86
C GLY A 75 9.21 18.81 19.16
N ILE A 76 8.19 18.96 18.30
CA ILE A 76 7.83 20.26 17.71
C ILE A 76 7.29 21.21 18.79
N LEU A 77 6.36 20.76 19.62
CA LEU A 77 5.77 21.57 20.69
C LEU A 77 6.85 22.08 21.65
N ASP A 78 7.77 21.23 22.09
CA ASP A 78 8.85 21.59 23.01
C ASP A 78 9.77 22.67 22.43
N ARG A 79 10.05 22.62 21.11
CA ARG A 79 10.82 23.66 20.41
C ARG A 79 10.08 25.00 20.36
N VAL A 80 8.77 24.97 20.11
CA VAL A 80 7.92 26.17 20.09
C VAL A 80 7.85 26.79 21.49
N MET A 81 7.60 25.98 22.52
CA MET A 81 7.46 26.44 23.91
C MET A 81 8.76 26.98 24.50
N SER A 82 9.92 26.46 24.07
CA SER A 82 11.24 26.93 24.53
C SER A 82 11.70 28.24 23.87
N ASN A 83 10.82 28.94 23.12
CA ASN A 83 11.11 30.20 22.43
C ASN A 83 12.30 30.11 21.47
N ARG A 84 12.68 28.89 21.05
CA ARG A 84 13.68 28.63 20.01
C ARG A 84 13.04 28.80 18.63
N PHE A 85 12.43 29.97 18.40
CA PHE A 85 11.82 30.35 17.12
C PHE A 85 12.86 30.57 16.00
N ALA A 86 14.14 30.66 16.36
CA ALA A 86 15.21 30.51 15.39
C ALA A 86 15.34 29.02 15.04
N LEU A 87 14.68 28.62 13.97
CA LEU A 87 15.31 28.19 12.72
C LEU A 87 14.27 27.46 11.87
N ALA A 88 13.84 28.14 10.80
CA ALA A 88 13.54 27.45 9.57
C ALA A 88 14.86 26.84 9.06
N ASP A 89 15.27 25.69 9.58
CA ASP A 89 16.47 24.96 9.13
C ASP A 89 16.15 23.54 8.68
N ALA A 90 16.94 23.10 7.72
CA ALA A 90 17.01 21.73 7.22
C ALA A 90 17.05 20.72 8.38
N GLY A 91 15.99 19.90 8.51
CA GLY A 91 15.85 18.93 9.61
C GLY A 91 14.52 19.00 10.37
N ALA A 92 13.58 19.85 9.95
CA ALA A 92 12.19 19.75 10.38
C ALA A 92 11.62 18.36 9.97
N PRO A 93 11.03 17.59 10.90
CA PRO A 93 10.49 16.27 10.59
C PRO A 93 9.34 16.38 9.59
N ASP A 94 9.25 15.42 8.65
CA ASP A 94 8.20 15.41 7.63
C ASP A 94 6.85 15.04 8.24
N ILE A 95 6.03 16.06 8.49
CA ILE A 95 4.69 15.94 9.04
C ILE A 95 3.62 15.67 7.98
N ARG A 96 3.95 15.49 6.69
CA ARG A 96 2.93 15.26 5.66
C ARG A 96 2.37 13.82 5.70
N GLN A 97 2.95 12.97 6.54
CA GLN A 97 2.68 11.55 6.67
C GLN A 97 2.83 10.73 5.38
N PHE A 98 3.28 11.30 4.26
CA PHE A 98 3.43 10.56 3.00
C PHE A 98 4.43 9.40 3.09
N GLY A 99 5.38 9.47 4.02
CA GLY A 99 6.36 8.41 4.27
C GLY A 99 5.89 7.26 5.17
N VAL A 100 4.65 7.27 5.69
CA VAL A 100 4.14 6.14 6.46
C VAL A 100 4.17 4.87 5.60
N ASN A 101 4.81 3.82 6.12
CA ASN A 101 4.90 2.50 5.51
C ASN A 101 4.66 1.41 6.57
N TYR A 102 4.55 0.16 6.13
CA TYR A 102 4.28 -1.01 6.96
C TYR A 102 5.19 -2.19 6.60
N ARG A 103 6.46 -1.93 6.25
CA ARG A 103 7.38 -3.00 5.76
C ARG A 103 7.66 -4.11 6.78
N TRP A 104 7.40 -3.87 8.06
CA TRP A 104 7.52 -4.86 9.15
C TRP A 104 6.24 -5.70 9.36
N SER A 105 5.18 -5.42 8.61
CA SER A 105 3.89 -6.09 8.80
C SER A 105 4.00 -7.59 8.48
N SER A 106 3.26 -8.41 9.22
CA SER A 106 3.27 -9.87 9.01
C SER A 106 2.58 -10.29 7.71
N ILE A 107 1.78 -9.38 7.14
CA ILE A 107 0.97 -9.61 5.93
C ILE A 107 1.58 -9.04 4.66
N VAL A 108 2.77 -8.42 4.72
CA VAL A 108 3.49 -7.99 3.52
C VAL A 108 4.36 -9.11 2.97
N VAL A 109 4.50 -9.17 1.65
CA VAL A 109 5.40 -10.11 0.95
C VAL A 109 6.26 -9.32 -0.02
N ASP A 110 7.57 -9.22 0.23
CA ASP A 110 8.49 -8.49 -0.63
C ASP A 110 9.73 -9.31 -0.93
N VAL A 111 9.92 -9.57 -2.23
CA VAL A 111 11.09 -10.30 -2.75
C VAL A 111 12.38 -9.47 -2.71
N ASN A 112 12.30 -8.16 -2.42
CA ASN A 112 13.45 -7.24 -2.44
C ASN A 112 13.98 -6.90 -1.03
N VAL A 113 13.52 -7.59 0.03
CA VAL A 113 13.95 -7.28 1.40
C VAL A 113 15.34 -7.83 1.69
N ASN A 114 16.31 -6.92 1.79
CA ASN A 114 17.52 -7.13 2.59
C ASN A 114 17.20 -6.67 4.01
N GLY A 115 17.15 -7.60 4.97
CA GLY A 115 16.58 -7.42 6.33
C GLY A 115 17.23 -6.34 7.22
N GLY A 116 17.02 -5.07 6.89
CA GLY A 116 17.36 -3.91 7.71
C GLY A 116 16.18 -3.42 8.55
N SER A 117 16.48 -2.76 9.67
CA SER A 117 15.48 -2.04 10.46
C SER A 117 14.83 -0.95 9.61
N VAL A 118 13.54 -1.07 9.33
CA VAL A 118 12.79 -0.08 8.53
C VAL A 118 12.15 0.95 9.46
N SER A 119 12.41 2.23 9.18
CA SER A 119 11.74 3.34 9.86
C SER A 119 10.24 3.37 9.56
N THR A 120 9.43 3.73 10.56
CA THR A 120 7.98 3.89 10.45
C THR A 120 7.60 4.99 9.46
N TYR A 121 8.47 5.98 9.27
CA TYR A 121 8.40 7.00 8.23
C TYR A 121 9.63 6.91 7.31
N GLY A 122 9.40 6.83 6.00
CA GLY A 122 10.44 6.81 4.99
C GLY A 122 9.90 7.11 3.60
N ALA A 123 10.66 7.84 2.79
CA ALA A 123 10.37 7.95 1.37
C ALA A 123 10.97 6.73 0.64
N PRO A 124 10.27 6.12 -0.33
CA PRO A 124 10.90 5.17 -1.22
C PRO A 124 12.03 5.88 -1.99
N ARG A 125 13.27 5.66 -1.55
CA ARG A 125 14.47 6.11 -2.25
C ARG A 125 14.91 4.97 -3.18
N GLY A 126 14.23 4.85 -4.31
CA GLY A 126 14.47 3.76 -5.28
C GLY A 126 13.25 2.85 -5.37
N ASP A 127 13.49 1.54 -5.23
CA ASP A 127 12.50 0.49 -5.41
C ASP A 127 11.28 0.63 -4.50
N VAL A 128 10.11 0.32 -5.06
CA VAL A 128 8.87 0.14 -4.31
C VAL A 128 8.96 -1.17 -3.54
N HIS A 129 8.84 -1.08 -2.23
CA HIS A 129 8.83 -2.24 -1.33
C HIS A 129 7.41 -2.55 -0.87
N ALA A 130 7.14 -3.82 -0.52
CA ALA A 130 5.88 -4.12 0.14
C ALA A 130 5.86 -3.48 1.54
N GLY A 131 4.73 -2.89 1.89
CA GLY A 131 4.54 -2.01 3.03
C GLY A 131 4.62 -0.53 2.66
N ASP A 132 5.20 -0.15 1.51
CA ASP A 132 5.16 1.25 1.07
C ASP A 132 3.79 1.66 0.55
N ARG A 133 3.51 2.96 0.54
CA ARG A 133 2.40 3.47 -0.29
C ARG A 133 2.68 3.20 -1.76
N ALA A 134 1.66 2.75 -2.48
CA ALA A 134 1.74 2.60 -3.92
C ALA A 134 2.03 3.96 -4.56
N PRO A 135 3.08 4.11 -5.39
CA PRO A 135 3.28 5.33 -6.16
C PRO A 135 2.18 5.51 -7.20
N ASP A 136 1.70 6.74 -7.37
CA ASP A 136 0.86 7.04 -8.53
C ASP A 136 1.70 7.02 -9.82
N SER A 137 1.05 6.73 -10.92
CA SER A 137 1.62 6.87 -12.26
C SER A 137 0.52 7.28 -13.21
N SER A 138 0.62 8.51 -13.72
CA SER A 138 -0.25 9.05 -14.75
C SER A 138 0.09 8.45 -16.12
N ASP A 139 -0.74 8.76 -17.11
CA ASP A 139 -0.50 8.43 -18.52
C ASP A 139 -0.61 6.92 -18.85
N LEU A 140 -1.38 6.19 -18.06
CA LEU A 140 -1.88 4.86 -18.41
C LEU A 140 -3.04 5.01 -19.39
N ILE A 141 -2.92 4.41 -20.56
CA ILE A 141 -3.96 4.45 -21.59
C ILE A 141 -4.75 3.15 -21.52
N ASP A 142 -6.05 3.25 -21.24
CA ASP A 142 -6.96 2.10 -21.28
C ASP A 142 -7.17 1.66 -22.73
N VAL A 143 -6.68 0.47 -23.06
CA VAL A 143 -6.69 -0.04 -24.43
C VAL A 143 -8.11 -0.47 -24.85
N LYS A 144 -8.98 -0.83 -23.91
CA LYS A 144 -10.34 -1.29 -24.20
C LYS A 144 -11.35 -0.15 -24.25
N ASN A 145 -11.24 0.82 -23.34
CA ASN A 145 -12.19 1.93 -23.24
C ASN A 145 -11.78 3.14 -24.08
N GLY A 146 -11.49 2.92 -25.37
CA GLY A 146 -11.29 3.99 -26.34
C GLY A 146 -10.05 4.87 -26.12
N GLY A 147 -9.03 4.36 -25.42
CA GLY A 147 -7.78 5.08 -25.21
C GLY A 147 -7.86 6.18 -24.14
N LYS A 148 -8.82 6.09 -23.21
CA LYS A 148 -8.91 7.06 -22.12
C LYS A 148 -7.65 7.00 -21.24
N THR A 149 -7.08 8.16 -20.97
CA THR A 149 -5.98 8.28 -20.01
C THR A 149 -6.50 8.17 -18.58
N THR A 150 -5.84 7.34 -17.77
CA THR A 150 -6.09 7.10 -16.35
C THR A 150 -4.76 7.16 -15.57
N SER A 151 -4.83 7.05 -14.25
CA SER A 151 -3.67 6.81 -13.38
C SER A 151 -3.83 5.54 -12.56
N ILE A 152 -2.76 5.08 -11.91
CA ILE A 152 -2.83 3.93 -10.99
C ILE A 152 -3.82 4.22 -9.86
N PHE A 153 -3.85 5.44 -9.33
CA PHE A 153 -4.76 5.80 -8.24
C PHE A 153 -6.24 5.66 -8.62
N GLU A 154 -6.60 5.91 -9.88
CA GLU A 154 -7.96 5.68 -10.38
C GLU A 154 -8.34 4.19 -10.49
N LEU A 155 -7.35 3.29 -10.51
CA LEU A 155 -7.56 1.83 -10.51
C LEU A 155 -7.70 1.24 -9.10
N LEU A 156 -7.31 1.98 -8.06
CA LEU A 156 -7.37 1.52 -6.68
C LEU A 156 -8.79 1.66 -6.13
N THR A 157 -9.18 0.73 -5.27
CA THR A 157 -10.50 0.74 -4.62
C THR A 157 -10.36 0.54 -3.13
N CYS A 158 -11.28 1.11 -2.35
CA CYS A 158 -11.25 0.98 -0.88
C CYS A 158 -11.76 -0.37 -0.36
N SER A 159 -12.18 -1.29 -1.25
CA SER A 159 -12.82 -2.56 -0.89
C SER A 159 -12.14 -3.79 -1.47
N LYS A 160 -11.35 -3.65 -2.53
CA LYS A 160 -10.63 -4.74 -3.19
C LYS A 160 -9.16 -4.43 -3.33
N HIS A 161 -8.35 -5.47 -3.26
CA HIS A 161 -6.96 -5.41 -3.68
C HIS A 161 -6.90 -5.16 -5.19
N THR A 162 -5.87 -4.48 -5.66
CA THR A 162 -5.60 -4.29 -7.08
C THR A 162 -4.25 -4.91 -7.40
N ALA A 163 -4.24 -5.98 -8.20
CA ALA A 163 -3.04 -6.62 -8.70
C ALA A 163 -2.60 -5.96 -10.01
N LEU A 164 -1.47 -5.26 -9.96
CA LEU A 164 -0.80 -4.66 -11.11
C LEU A 164 0.20 -5.67 -11.66
N VAL A 165 -0.04 -6.16 -12.88
CA VAL A 165 0.78 -7.16 -13.54
C VAL A 165 1.55 -6.49 -14.67
N PHE A 166 2.84 -6.24 -14.45
CA PHE A 166 3.74 -5.63 -15.42
C PHE A 166 4.38 -6.72 -16.28
N VAL A 167 4.07 -6.73 -17.57
CA VAL A 167 4.45 -7.79 -18.50
C VAL A 167 4.71 -7.24 -19.90
N GLU A 168 5.67 -7.82 -20.61
CA GLU A 168 5.95 -7.49 -22.01
C GLU A 168 5.14 -8.39 -22.97
N ASP A 169 4.96 -9.66 -22.58
CA ASP A 169 4.19 -10.67 -23.29
C ASP A 169 3.10 -11.28 -22.39
N LEU A 170 1.95 -11.59 -22.99
CA LEU A 170 0.82 -12.25 -22.32
C LEU A 170 1.16 -13.69 -21.92
N GLU A 171 2.03 -14.38 -22.67
CA GLU A 171 2.43 -15.75 -22.32
C GLU A 171 3.17 -15.81 -20.98
N GLU A 172 4.03 -14.82 -20.70
CA GLU A 172 4.74 -14.67 -19.42
C GLU A 172 3.79 -14.28 -18.29
N ALA A 173 2.69 -13.58 -18.60
CA ALA A 173 1.66 -13.19 -17.65
C ALA A 173 0.78 -14.35 -17.20
N ALA A 174 0.58 -15.35 -18.07
CA ALA A 174 -0.43 -16.40 -17.86
C ALA A 174 -0.31 -17.18 -16.53
N PRO A 175 0.89 -17.56 -16.04
CA PRO A 175 1.02 -18.20 -14.72
C PRO A 175 0.58 -17.30 -13.56
N PHE A 176 0.87 -15.99 -13.64
CA PHE A 176 0.49 -15.02 -12.62
C PHE A 176 -1.03 -14.77 -12.63
N ILE A 177 -1.63 -14.63 -13.82
CA ILE A 177 -3.07 -14.47 -13.99
C ILE A 177 -3.80 -15.67 -13.38
N ARG A 178 -3.41 -16.90 -13.74
CA ARG A 178 -3.99 -18.13 -13.16
C ARG A 178 -3.91 -18.17 -11.63
N THR A 179 -2.78 -17.73 -11.07
CA THR A 179 -2.60 -17.67 -9.61
C THR A 179 -3.52 -16.62 -8.97
N LEU A 180 -3.74 -15.48 -9.64
CA LEU A 180 -4.64 -14.42 -9.18
C LEU A 180 -6.11 -14.78 -9.34
N GLU A 181 -6.48 -15.61 -10.32
CA GLU A 181 -7.83 -16.17 -10.49
C GLU A 181 -8.23 -17.10 -9.34
N GLU A 182 -7.28 -17.70 -8.62
CA GLU A 182 -7.52 -18.47 -7.39
C GLU A 182 -7.90 -17.59 -6.19
N TYR A 183 -7.81 -16.27 -6.32
CA TYR A 183 -8.23 -15.34 -5.27
C TYR A 183 -9.77 -15.22 -5.31
N PRO A 184 -10.42 -14.97 -4.16
CA PRO A 184 -11.87 -14.74 -4.17
C PRO A 184 -12.22 -13.58 -5.12
N SER A 185 -13.07 -13.82 -6.13
CA SER A 185 -13.37 -12.86 -7.19
C SER A 185 -13.93 -11.51 -6.69
N ALA A 186 -14.50 -11.49 -5.49
CA ALA A 186 -15.00 -10.29 -4.84
C ALA A 186 -13.93 -9.44 -4.13
N THR A 187 -12.67 -9.88 -4.07
CA THR A 187 -11.63 -9.26 -3.22
C THR A 187 -10.40 -8.74 -3.97
N CYS A 188 -10.22 -9.09 -5.24
CA CYS A 188 -9.08 -8.65 -6.05
C CYS A 188 -9.50 -8.25 -7.47
N ASN A 189 -9.02 -7.10 -7.94
CA ASN A 189 -9.09 -6.65 -9.32
C ASN A 189 -7.73 -6.88 -9.99
N LEU A 190 -7.73 -7.20 -11.28
CA LEU A 190 -6.52 -7.45 -12.05
C LEU A 190 -6.36 -6.37 -13.13
N ALA A 191 -5.17 -5.79 -13.22
CA ALA A 191 -4.79 -4.81 -14.23
C ALA A 191 -3.46 -5.20 -14.87
N LEU A 192 -3.48 -5.49 -16.17
CA LEU A 192 -2.30 -5.74 -16.99
C LEU A 192 -1.71 -4.41 -17.44
N ILE A 193 -0.41 -4.21 -17.25
CA ILE A 193 0.30 -2.99 -17.65
C ILE A 193 1.41 -3.38 -18.61
N PHE A 194 1.31 -2.88 -19.84
CA PHE A 194 2.29 -3.10 -20.90
C PHE A 194 3.23 -1.90 -21.03
N PRO A 195 4.51 -2.11 -21.38
CA PRO A 195 5.46 -1.02 -21.48
C PRO A 195 5.24 -0.20 -22.74
N ARG A 196 5.89 0.95 -22.77
CA ARG A 196 5.87 1.87 -23.92
C ARG A 196 6.34 1.16 -25.19
N GLY A 197 5.57 1.32 -26.27
CA GLY A 197 5.93 0.83 -27.61
C GLY A 197 5.56 -0.62 -27.90
N THR A 198 4.98 -1.33 -26.94
CA THR A 198 4.49 -2.71 -27.14
C THR A 198 3.04 -2.69 -27.63
N ALA A 199 2.73 -3.50 -28.64
CA ALA A 199 1.36 -3.74 -29.06
C ALA A 199 0.65 -4.52 -27.95
N VAL A 200 -0.47 -4.01 -27.45
CA VAL A 200 -1.25 -4.68 -26.41
C VAL A 200 -2.12 -5.75 -27.08
N PRO A 201 -1.96 -7.04 -26.73
CA PRO A 201 -2.77 -8.12 -27.28
C PRO A 201 -4.25 -7.98 -26.88
N ASP A 202 -5.14 -8.71 -27.57
CA ASP A 202 -6.53 -8.80 -27.13
C ASP A 202 -6.63 -9.60 -25.82
N THR A 203 -6.84 -8.86 -24.73
CA THR A 203 -6.86 -9.37 -23.36
C THR A 203 -8.25 -9.83 -22.91
N HIS A 204 -9.20 -10.04 -23.83
CA HIS A 204 -10.54 -10.60 -23.58
C HIS A 204 -11.30 -9.88 -22.45
N ASP A 205 -11.29 -10.41 -21.22
CA ASP A 205 -12.01 -9.88 -20.05
C ASP A 205 -11.11 -9.08 -19.08
N CYS A 206 -9.78 -9.15 -19.20
CA CYS A 206 -8.85 -8.50 -18.26
C CYS A 206 -8.68 -7.00 -18.57
N LEU A 207 -8.62 -6.13 -17.56
CA LEU A 207 -8.28 -4.72 -17.78
C LEU A 207 -6.82 -4.61 -18.23
N ALA A 208 -6.58 -3.90 -19.33
CA ALA A 208 -5.25 -3.77 -19.93
C ALA A 208 -4.93 -2.30 -20.23
N PHE A 209 -3.75 -1.89 -19.78
CA PHE A 209 -3.29 -0.51 -19.85
C PHE A 209 -1.94 -0.44 -20.55
N HIS A 210 -1.76 0.60 -21.36
CA HIS A 210 -0.49 0.92 -21.99
C HIS A 210 0.19 2.07 -21.25
N ASP A 211 1.41 1.85 -20.75
CA ASP A 211 2.21 2.87 -20.10
C ASP A 211 2.89 3.77 -21.15
N SER A 212 2.14 4.77 -21.63
CA SER A 212 2.54 5.60 -22.78
C SER A 212 3.82 6.41 -22.54
N ARG A 213 4.06 6.83 -21.29
CA ARG A 213 5.22 7.63 -20.88
C ARG A 213 6.30 6.81 -20.15
N GLY A 214 6.03 5.55 -19.81
CA GLY A 214 6.95 4.69 -19.07
C GLY A 214 7.03 5.03 -17.58
N TYR A 215 6.07 5.78 -17.04
CA TYR A 215 6.12 6.22 -15.65
C TYR A 215 5.83 5.08 -14.68
N ALA A 216 4.87 4.22 -14.99
CA ALA A 216 4.52 3.09 -14.15
C ALA A 216 5.69 2.10 -14.09
N TYR A 217 6.26 1.73 -15.24
CA TYR A 217 7.43 0.85 -15.29
C TYR A 217 8.65 1.42 -14.57
N ARG A 218 8.86 2.74 -14.65
CA ARG A 218 9.96 3.43 -13.95
C ARG A 218 9.75 3.50 -12.45
N HIS A 219 8.56 3.91 -11.98
CA HIS A 219 8.29 4.05 -10.55
C HIS A 219 8.25 2.69 -9.84
N TYR A 220 7.69 1.67 -10.49
CA TYR A 220 7.63 0.33 -9.93
C TYR A 220 8.86 -0.51 -10.27
N LEU A 221 9.84 0.00 -11.03
CA LEU A 221 11.04 -0.71 -11.49
C LEU A 221 10.70 -2.12 -11.99
N ALA A 222 9.81 -2.15 -12.97
CA ALA A 222 9.26 -3.36 -13.55
C ALA A 222 9.96 -3.79 -14.85
N TYR A 223 11.14 -3.23 -15.14
CA TYR A 223 11.97 -3.66 -16.27
C TYR A 223 12.76 -4.92 -15.91
N GLY A 224 13.00 -5.78 -16.90
CA GLY A 224 13.83 -6.98 -16.74
C GLY A 224 13.06 -8.25 -16.37
N GLY A 225 11.78 -8.34 -16.75
CA GLY A 225 10.93 -9.53 -16.62
C GLY A 225 9.59 -9.25 -15.94
N PRO A 226 8.71 -10.26 -15.85
CA PRO A 226 7.38 -10.11 -15.29
C PRO A 226 7.45 -9.76 -13.80
N LYS A 227 6.70 -8.73 -13.41
CA LYS A 227 6.61 -8.26 -12.02
C LYS A 227 5.15 -8.05 -11.65
N VAL A 228 4.75 -8.57 -10.50
CA VAL A 228 3.41 -8.38 -9.97
C VAL A 228 3.48 -7.58 -8.68
N VAL A 229 2.66 -6.55 -8.60
CA VAL A 229 2.54 -5.70 -7.41
C VAL A 229 1.08 -5.69 -6.98
N VAL A 230 0.81 -6.20 -5.77
CA VAL A 230 -0.55 -6.22 -5.22
C VAL A 230 -0.70 -5.04 -4.27
N VAL A 231 -1.61 -4.13 -4.62
CA VAL A 231 -1.95 -2.97 -3.78
C VAL A 231 -3.18 -3.30 -2.95
N ARG A 232 -3.10 -3.04 -1.64
CA ARG A 232 -4.16 -3.21 -0.67
C ARG A 232 -5.24 -2.14 -0.84
N PRO A 233 -6.45 -2.37 -0.28
CA PRO A 233 -7.53 -1.39 -0.36
C PRO A 233 -7.25 -0.06 0.35
N ASP A 234 -6.25 -0.01 1.23
CA ASP A 234 -5.77 1.21 1.90
C ASP A 234 -4.66 1.95 1.11
N GLY A 235 -4.36 1.52 -0.12
CA GLY A 235 -3.36 2.15 -1.00
C GLY A 235 -1.91 1.79 -0.67
N VAL A 236 -1.69 0.80 0.20
CA VAL A 236 -0.37 0.28 0.53
C VAL A 236 -0.06 -0.93 -0.33
N VAL A 237 1.19 -1.07 -0.79
CA VAL A 237 1.66 -2.26 -1.47
C VAL A 237 1.68 -3.43 -0.49
N GLY A 238 0.81 -4.41 -0.69
CA GLY A 238 0.78 -5.63 0.11
C GLY A 238 1.81 -6.66 -0.34
N ALA A 239 2.06 -6.74 -1.65
CA ALA A 239 3.05 -7.65 -2.18
C ALA A 239 3.83 -7.09 -3.38
N VAL A 240 5.11 -7.43 -3.46
CA VAL A 240 5.96 -7.27 -4.64
C VAL A 240 6.54 -8.64 -4.97
N CYS A 241 6.12 -9.22 -6.10
CA CYS A 241 6.46 -10.59 -6.49
C CYS A 241 7.08 -10.64 -7.88
N LYS A 242 8.10 -11.48 -8.04
CA LYS A 242 8.69 -11.86 -9.34
C LYS A 242 8.41 -13.32 -9.72
N SER A 243 7.69 -14.05 -8.87
CA SER A 243 7.34 -15.45 -9.07
C SER A 243 5.93 -15.75 -8.52
N THR A 244 5.34 -16.86 -8.97
CA THR A 244 3.97 -17.24 -8.55
C THR A 244 3.90 -17.68 -7.08
N GLU A 245 5.00 -18.15 -6.51
CA GLU A 245 5.11 -18.58 -5.12
C GLU A 245 4.86 -17.41 -4.16
N GLY A 246 5.40 -16.22 -4.47
CA GLY A 246 5.16 -15.02 -3.66
C GLY A 246 3.70 -14.58 -3.65
N LEU A 247 2.99 -14.75 -4.77
CA LEU A 247 1.54 -14.49 -4.82
C LEU A 247 0.77 -15.51 -3.98
N LYS A 248 1.11 -16.79 -4.07
CA LYS A 248 0.50 -17.84 -3.23
C LYS A 248 0.74 -17.57 -1.75
N GLU A 249 1.94 -17.14 -1.38
CA GLU A 249 2.25 -16.73 -0.01
C GLU A 249 1.38 -15.55 0.44
N TYR A 250 1.27 -14.51 -0.39
CA TYR A 250 0.41 -13.36 -0.08
C TYR A 250 -1.06 -13.78 0.07
N ARG A 251 -1.56 -14.65 -0.81
CA ARG A 251 -2.91 -15.21 -0.74
C ARG A 251 -3.15 -15.89 0.61
N ILE A 252 -2.22 -16.75 1.06
CA ILE A 252 -2.32 -17.47 2.34
C ILE A 252 -2.29 -16.51 3.53
N LYS A 253 -1.51 -15.42 3.47
CA LYS A 253 -1.43 -14.43 4.54
C LYS A 253 -2.71 -13.60 4.70
N ILE A 254 -3.43 -13.35 3.60
CA ILE A 254 -4.59 -12.44 3.59
C ILE A 254 -5.91 -13.19 3.62
N PHE A 255 -6.06 -14.22 2.79
CA PHE A 255 -7.35 -14.87 2.55
C PHE A 255 -7.46 -16.19 3.30
N ALA A 256 -8.69 -16.53 3.68
CA ALA A 256 -9.00 -17.86 4.16
C ALA A 256 -8.79 -18.88 3.04
N SER A 257 -8.19 -20.02 3.41
CA SER A 257 -7.95 -21.20 2.56
C SER A 257 -9.24 -21.83 2.05
#